data_AF-A0A328DE51-F1
#
_entry.id   AF-A0A328DE51-F1
#
_cell.length_a   1.000
_cell.length_b   1.000
_cell.length_c   1.000
_cell.angle_alpha   90.00
_cell.angle_beta   90.00
_cell.angle_gamma   90.00
#
_symmetry.space_group_name_H-M   'P 1'
#
loop_
_entity.id
_entity.type
_entity.pdbx_description
1 polymer ?
#
loop_
_entity_poly.entity_id
_entity_poly.type
_entity_poly.pdbx_seq_one_letter_code
_entity_poly.pdbx_strand_id
1 'polypeptide(L)'
;MDVAQMQKQFLEFVAYLGREGILDGQFAQLHSLQDESNPDFVIEVVSLFFEDSERIINLLAAALQQQVVNFKEADAIAHQFKGSTSSIGAQRVKNACLCMKTMCDAENLDGSLQCLQVIKNEYALVKSQLQILVNVSYFYPVLSHCNILEDNNFPEPSTIGWSCCLSWFLDMVSQLC
;
A
#
# COMPACT_ATOMS: atom_id res chain seq x y z
N MET A 1 -22.68 11.43 -4.03
CA MET A 1 -21.36 12.07 -3.80
C MET A 1 -20.82 12.50 -5.15
N ASP A 2 -20.37 13.75 -5.30
CA ASP A 2 -19.90 14.28 -6.59
C ASP A 2 -18.51 13.71 -6.96
N VAL A 3 -18.30 13.44 -8.24
CA VAL A 3 -17.05 12.94 -8.85
C VAL A 3 -15.89 13.87 -8.46
N ALA A 4 -16.07 15.18 -8.63
CA ALA A 4 -15.05 16.18 -8.27
C ALA A 4 -14.67 16.14 -6.78
N GLN A 5 -15.63 15.83 -5.90
CA GLN A 5 -15.39 15.73 -4.46
C GLN A 5 -14.54 14.51 -4.09
N MET A 6 -14.79 13.35 -4.72
CA MET A 6 -13.99 12.15 -4.52
C MET A 6 -12.55 12.30 -5.05
N GLN A 7 -12.38 12.96 -6.20
CA GLN A 7 -11.06 13.30 -6.75
C GLN A 7 -10.27 14.19 -5.79
N LYS A 8 -10.93 15.20 -5.22
CA LYS A 8 -10.32 16.08 -4.22
C LYS A 8 -9.88 15.30 -2.97
N GLN A 9 -10.74 14.42 -2.45
CA GLN A 9 -10.42 13.58 -1.29
C GLN A 9 -9.23 12.64 -1.57
N PHE A 10 -9.16 12.07 -2.76
CA PHE A 10 -8.02 11.25 -3.18
C PHE A 10 -6.71 12.04 -3.17
N LEU A 11 -6.69 13.22 -3.80
CA LEU A 11 -5.51 14.08 -3.83
C LEU A 11 -5.08 14.55 -2.44
N GLU A 12 -6.04 14.91 -1.58
CA GLU A 12 -5.79 15.26 -0.19
C GLU A 12 -5.18 14.10 0.60
N PHE A 13 -5.63 12.87 0.35
CA PHE A 13 -5.10 11.67 0.99
C PHE A 13 -3.69 11.33 0.51
N VAL A 14 -3.42 11.39 -0.81
CA VAL A 14 -2.05 11.23 -1.34
C VAL A 14 -1.11 12.30 -0.76
N ALA A 15 -1.55 13.56 -0.66
CA ALA A 15 -0.78 14.63 -0.05
C ALA A 15 -0.52 14.39 1.45
N TYR A 16 -1.48 13.82 2.17
CA TYR A 16 -1.30 13.40 3.56
C TYR A 16 -0.22 12.32 3.69
N LEU A 17 -0.28 11.26 2.88
CA LEU A 17 0.72 10.19 2.88
C LEU A 17 2.12 10.70 2.55
N GLY A 18 2.21 11.69 1.66
CA GLY A 18 3.45 12.42 1.35
C GLY A 18 4.03 13.18 2.55
N ARG A 19 3.19 13.92 3.28
CA ARG A 19 3.62 14.69 4.47
C ARG A 19 4.06 13.78 5.62
N GLU A 20 3.40 12.63 5.80
CA GLU A 20 3.78 11.62 6.79
C GLU A 20 5.02 10.80 6.38
N GLY A 21 5.55 11.02 5.18
CA GLY A 21 6.71 10.29 4.63
C GLY A 21 6.42 8.81 4.35
N ILE A 22 5.16 8.41 4.26
CA ILE A 22 4.76 7.04 3.93
C ILE A 22 5.04 6.76 2.46
N LEU A 23 4.64 7.71 1.60
CA LEU A 23 4.92 7.70 0.17
C LEU A 23 5.78 8.93 -0.20
N ASP A 24 6.73 8.76 -1.12
CA ASP A 24 7.47 9.87 -1.72
C ASP A 24 6.91 10.23 -3.10
N GLY A 25 7.56 11.20 -3.76
CA GLY A 25 7.14 11.70 -5.08
C GLY A 25 7.11 10.64 -6.19
N GLN A 26 7.73 9.47 -5.99
CA GLN A 26 7.67 8.38 -6.97
C GLN A 26 6.24 7.87 -7.16
N PHE A 27 5.41 7.86 -6.12
CA PHE A 27 4.02 7.41 -6.25
C PHE A 27 3.21 8.33 -7.18
N ALA A 28 3.44 9.65 -7.08
CA ALA A 28 2.80 10.62 -7.98
C ALA A 28 3.24 10.42 -9.44
N GLN A 29 4.52 10.09 -9.67
CA GLN A 29 5.00 9.72 -11.01
C GLN A 29 4.34 8.45 -11.52
N LEU A 30 4.25 7.41 -10.68
CA LEU A 30 3.59 6.15 -11.02
C LEU A 30 2.12 6.40 -11.41
N HIS A 31 1.41 7.20 -10.63
CA HIS A 31 0.02 7.55 -10.91
C HIS A 31 -0.13 8.36 -12.22
N SER A 32 0.85 9.21 -12.57
CA SER A 32 0.81 9.99 -13.82
C SER A 32 0.98 9.16 -15.09
N LEU A 33 1.43 7.91 -14.96
CA LEU A 33 1.56 6.97 -16.09
C LEU A 33 0.25 6.26 -16.43
N GLN A 34 -0.76 6.34 -15.57
CA GLN A 34 -2.09 5.81 -15.85
C GLN A 34 -2.84 6.75 -16.78
N ASP A 35 -3.43 6.20 -17.85
CA ASP A 35 -4.22 6.94 -18.83
C ASP A 35 -5.44 6.11 -19.30
N GLU A 36 -6.22 6.65 -20.24
CA GLU A 36 -7.41 5.98 -20.79
C GLU A 36 -7.08 4.67 -21.53
N SER A 37 -5.85 4.52 -22.01
CA SER A 37 -5.38 3.31 -22.71
C SER A 37 -4.89 2.22 -21.75
N ASN A 38 -4.50 2.60 -20.53
CA ASN A 38 -4.09 1.69 -19.47
C ASN A 38 -4.65 2.13 -18.10
N PRO A 39 -5.97 1.98 -17.88
CA PRO A 39 -6.64 2.48 -16.68
C PRO A 39 -6.29 1.70 -15.41
N ASP A 40 -5.79 0.47 -15.52
CA ASP A 40 -5.48 -0.40 -14.39
C ASP A 40 -3.99 -0.40 -14.01
N PHE A 41 -3.15 0.38 -14.70
CA PHE A 41 -1.70 0.38 -14.51
C PHE A 41 -1.25 0.46 -13.04
N VAL A 42 -1.76 1.44 -12.28
CA VAL A 42 -1.38 1.63 -10.87
C VAL A 42 -1.82 0.42 -10.03
N ILE A 43 -2.98 -0.14 -10.34
CA ILE A 43 -3.54 -1.29 -9.63
C ILE A 43 -2.67 -2.52 -9.85
N GLU A 44 -2.30 -2.81 -11.10
CA GLU A 44 -1.41 -3.91 -11.46
C GLU A 44 -0.05 -3.77 -10.77
N VAL A 45 0.56 -2.58 -10.84
CA VAL A 45 1.86 -2.32 -10.22
C VAL A 45 1.81 -2.45 -8.70
N VAL A 46 0.76 -1.94 -8.05
CA VAL A 46 0.57 -2.08 -6.58
C VAL A 46 0.33 -3.54 -6.18
N SER A 47 -0.40 -4.30 -7.00
CA SER A 47 -0.68 -5.71 -6.74
C SER A 47 0.59 -6.56 -6.83
N LEU A 48 1.39 -6.36 -7.88
CA LEU A 48 2.72 -6.98 -8.03
C LEU A 48 3.64 -6.61 -6.86
N PHE A 49 3.62 -5.35 -6.43
CA PHE A 49 4.38 -4.91 -5.26
C PHE A 49 4.00 -5.67 -3.99
N PHE A 50 2.71 -5.94 -3.74
CA PHE A 50 2.29 -6.71 -2.57
C PHE A 50 2.79 -8.15 -2.60
N GLU A 51 2.66 -8.82 -3.74
CA GLU A 51 3.14 -10.20 -3.93
C GLU A 51 4.66 -10.29 -3.71
N ASP A 52 5.42 -9.39 -4.35
CA ASP A 52 6.87 -9.36 -4.20
C ASP A 52 7.30 -9.03 -2.77
N SER A 53 6.63 -8.07 -2.12
CA SER A 53 6.95 -7.66 -0.76
C SER A 53 6.77 -8.80 0.23
N GLU A 54 5.66 -9.52 0.18
CA GLU A 54 5.40 -10.65 1.08
C GLU A 54 6.43 -11.77 0.89
N ARG A 55 6.72 -12.12 -0.36
CA ARG A 55 7.76 -13.10 -0.69
C ARG A 55 9.12 -12.68 -0.14
N ILE A 56 9.53 -11.43 -0.39
CA ILE A 56 10.85 -10.93 0.02
C ILE A 56 10.98 -10.83 1.54
N ILE A 57 9.96 -10.34 2.24
CA ILE A 57 9.95 -10.25 3.71
C ILE A 57 10.09 -11.64 4.34
N ASN A 58 9.40 -12.65 3.78
CA ASN A 58 9.49 -14.02 4.26
C ASN A 58 10.87 -14.63 4.02
N LEU A 59 11.46 -14.39 2.84
CA LEU A 59 12.83 -14.82 2.54
C LEU A 59 13.85 -14.18 3.47
N LEU A 60 13.72 -12.87 3.73
CA LEU A 60 14.60 -12.16 4.64
C LEU A 60 14.48 -12.67 6.08
N ALA A 61 13.26 -12.95 6.53
CA ALA A 61 13.02 -13.57 7.83
C ALA A 61 13.65 -14.96 7.94
N ALA A 62 13.51 -15.79 6.90
CA ALA A 62 14.12 -17.12 6.87
C ALA A 62 15.66 -17.06 6.90
N ALA A 63 16.26 -16.13 6.15
CA ALA A 63 17.71 -15.94 6.13
C ALA A 63 18.29 -15.57 7.50
N LEU A 64 17.58 -14.74 8.27
CA LEU A 64 18.00 -14.30 9.61
C LEU A 64 17.70 -15.32 10.74
N GLN A 65 16.90 -16.36 10.47
CA GLN A 65 16.56 -17.40 11.45
C GLN A 65 17.47 -18.64 11.36
N GLN A 66 18.43 -18.67 10.44
CA GLN A 66 19.38 -19.76 10.30
C GLN A 66 20.30 -19.85 11.52
N GLN A 67 20.76 -21.06 11.85
CA GLN A 67 21.71 -21.29 12.96
C GLN A 67 23.03 -20.54 12.77
N VAL A 68 23.47 -20.42 11.52
CA VAL A 68 24.59 -19.57 11.09
C VAL A 68 24.04 -18.65 10.02
N VAL A 69 23.95 -17.36 10.32
CA VAL A 69 23.32 -16.37 9.45
C VAL A 69 24.27 -15.97 8.32
N ASN A 70 23.77 -16.04 7.09
CA ASN A 70 24.47 -15.53 5.92
C ASN A 70 24.09 -14.07 5.66
N PHE A 71 24.85 -13.13 6.23
CA PHE A 71 24.58 -11.70 6.08
C PHE A 71 24.67 -11.18 4.64
N LYS A 72 25.45 -11.84 3.78
CA LYS A 72 25.52 -11.46 2.35
C LYS A 72 24.23 -11.79 1.61
N GLU A 73 23.61 -12.91 1.96
CA GLU A 73 22.30 -13.30 1.43
C GLU A 73 21.21 -12.35 1.93
N ALA A 74 21.21 -12.03 3.23
CA ALA A 74 20.28 -11.06 3.80
C ALA A 74 20.42 -9.66 3.16
N ASP A 75 21.65 -9.17 2.93
CA ASP A 75 21.89 -7.89 2.24
C ASP A 75 21.37 -7.92 0.80
N ALA A 76 21.60 -9.02 0.06
CA ALA A 76 21.09 -9.17 -1.31
C ALA A 76 19.55 -9.14 -1.37
N ILE A 77 18.88 -9.83 -0.44
CA ILE A 77 17.42 -9.83 -0.32
C ILE A 77 16.91 -8.43 0.05
N ALA A 78 17.54 -7.77 1.02
CA ALA A 78 17.20 -6.41 1.43
C ALA A 78 17.40 -5.39 0.30
N HIS A 79 18.43 -5.57 -0.52
CA HIS A 79 18.69 -4.77 -1.71
C HIS A 79 17.60 -4.94 -2.77
N GLN A 80 17.16 -6.18 -3.02
CA GLN A 80 16.00 -6.43 -3.88
C GLN A 80 14.76 -5.70 -3.34
N PHE A 81 14.52 -5.77 -2.02
CA PHE A 81 13.35 -5.12 -1.44
C PHE A 81 13.41 -3.60 -1.54
N LYS A 82 14.58 -3.02 -1.35
CA LYS A 82 14.83 -1.59 -1.55
C LYS A 82 14.44 -1.17 -2.98
N GLY A 83 14.77 -1.97 -3.99
CA GLY A 83 14.37 -1.70 -5.38
C GLY A 83 12.85 -1.66 -5.54
N SER A 84 12.17 -2.72 -5.09
CA SER A 84 10.69 -2.85 -5.15
C SER A 84 9.95 -1.75 -4.37
N THR A 85 10.43 -1.40 -3.18
CA THR A 85 9.84 -0.30 -2.38
C THR A 85 10.12 1.07 -2.98
N SER A 86 11.27 1.25 -3.63
CA SER A 86 11.59 2.48 -4.33
C SER A 86 10.68 2.70 -5.53
N SER A 87 10.28 1.66 -6.29
CA SER A 87 9.42 1.83 -7.47
C SER A 87 7.99 2.31 -7.16
N ILE A 88 7.48 2.01 -5.97
CA ILE A 88 6.18 2.51 -5.50
C ILE A 88 6.30 3.84 -4.72
N GLY A 89 7.51 4.20 -4.30
CA GLY A 89 7.75 5.35 -3.44
C GLY A 89 7.52 5.08 -1.95
N ALA A 90 7.57 3.82 -1.49
CA ALA A 90 7.40 3.46 -0.09
C ALA A 90 8.64 3.87 0.75
N GLN A 91 8.73 5.15 1.09
CA GLN A 91 9.95 5.79 1.58
C GLN A 91 10.42 5.24 2.94
N ARG A 92 9.52 5.02 3.89
CA ARG A 92 9.89 4.48 5.22
C ARG A 92 10.40 3.04 5.13
N VAL A 93 9.80 2.20 4.29
CA VAL A 93 10.27 0.83 4.05
C VAL A 93 11.66 0.87 3.40
N LYS A 94 11.85 1.72 2.38
CA LYS A 94 13.15 1.95 1.74
C LYS A 94 14.24 2.32 2.75
N ASN A 95 13.94 3.21 3.70
CA ASN A 95 14.87 3.58 4.77
C ASN A 95 15.19 2.41 5.72
N ALA A 96 14.19 1.59 6.05
CA ALA A 96 14.40 0.39 6.85
C ALA A 96 15.25 -0.68 6.12
N CYS A 97 15.18 -0.77 4.79
CA CYS A 97 16.11 -1.59 4.00
C CYS A 97 17.55 -1.05 4.05
N LEU A 98 17.75 0.27 4.13
CA LEU A 98 19.09 0.86 4.34
C LEU A 98 19.64 0.58 5.74
N CYS A 99 18.77 0.59 6.78
CA CYS A 99 19.09 0.11 8.12
C CYS A 99 19.59 -1.33 8.07
N MET A 100 18.81 -2.22 7.42
CA MET A 100 19.15 -3.64 7.27
C MET A 100 20.52 -3.83 6.63
N LYS A 101 20.81 -3.10 5.54
CA LYS A 101 22.13 -3.13 4.91
C LYS A 101 23.25 -2.82 5.88
N THR A 102 23.13 -1.71 6.62
CA THR A 102 24.14 -1.31 7.63
C THR A 102 24.36 -2.41 8.67
N MET A 103 23.29 -3.08 9.11
CA MET A 103 23.38 -4.17 10.09
C MET A 103 23.98 -5.45 9.49
N CYS A 104 23.72 -5.75 8.21
CA CYS A 104 24.35 -6.85 7.51
C CYS A 104 25.84 -6.61 7.29
N ASP A 105 26.24 -5.39 6.90
CA ASP A 105 27.65 -5.01 6.73
C ASP A 105 28.43 -5.09 8.06
N ALA A 106 27.75 -4.87 9.19
CA ALA A 106 28.29 -5.00 10.55
C ALA A 106 28.15 -6.42 11.15
N GLU A 107 27.57 -7.37 10.42
CA GLU A 107 27.23 -8.73 10.88
C GLU A 107 26.46 -8.75 12.22
N ASN A 108 25.61 -7.74 12.43
CA ASN A 108 24.84 -7.57 13.65
C ASN A 108 23.47 -8.23 13.53
N LEU A 109 23.31 -9.42 14.11
CA LEU A 109 22.05 -10.17 14.07
C LEU A 109 20.90 -9.44 14.78
N ASP A 110 21.13 -8.97 16.01
CA ASP A 110 20.09 -8.30 16.79
C ASP A 110 19.59 -7.03 16.09
N GLY A 111 20.52 -6.24 15.54
CA GLY A 111 20.20 -5.06 14.73
C GLY A 111 19.44 -5.43 13.45
N SER A 112 19.84 -6.51 12.78
CA SER A 112 19.15 -7.00 11.58
C SER A 112 17.71 -7.45 11.90
N LEU A 113 17.50 -8.18 13.00
CA LEU A 113 16.17 -8.57 13.45
C LEU A 113 15.29 -7.36 13.80
N GLN A 114 15.87 -6.33 14.41
CA GLN A 114 15.16 -5.07 14.66
C GLN A 114 14.78 -4.36 13.36
N CYS A 115 15.71 -4.20 12.40
CA CYS A 115 15.38 -3.61 11.10
C CYS A 115 14.32 -4.46 10.36
N LEU A 116 14.34 -5.80 10.46
CA LEU A 116 13.30 -6.67 9.89
C LEU A 116 11.92 -6.39 10.48
N GLN A 117 11.84 -6.19 11.80
CA GLN A 117 10.57 -5.86 12.45
C GLN A 117 10.04 -4.50 11.99
N VAL A 118 10.94 -3.51 11.85
CA VAL A 118 10.58 -2.21 11.28
C VAL A 118 10.07 -2.39 9.85
N ILE A 119 10.78 -3.13 8.99
CA ILE A 119 10.35 -3.42 7.62
C ILE A 119 8.93 -4.00 7.59
N LYS A 120 8.62 -4.99 8.44
CA LYS A 120 7.28 -5.59 8.52
C LYS A 120 6.20 -4.59 8.91
N ASN A 121 6.46 -3.77 9.92
CA ASN A 121 5.50 -2.78 10.41
C ASN A 121 5.25 -1.68 9.37
N GLU A 122 6.32 -1.17 8.76
CA GLU A 122 6.23 -0.14 7.72
C GLU A 122 5.55 -0.65 6.46
N TYR A 123 5.83 -1.89 6.05
CA TYR A 123 5.14 -2.52 4.93
C TYR A 123 3.64 -2.69 5.21
N ALA A 124 3.25 -3.16 6.40
CA ALA A 124 1.85 -3.30 6.77
C ALA A 124 1.10 -1.94 6.71
N LEU A 125 1.75 -0.87 7.16
CA LEU A 125 1.23 0.49 7.04
C LEU A 125 1.04 0.86 5.57
N VAL A 126 2.10 0.81 4.75
CA VAL A 126 2.04 1.16 3.32
C VAL A 126 0.97 0.34 2.59
N LYS A 127 0.91 -0.98 2.85
CA LYS A 127 -0.09 -1.88 2.26
C LYS A 127 -1.52 -1.40 2.57
N SER A 128 -1.81 -1.08 3.83
CA SER A 128 -3.15 -0.58 4.21
C SER A 128 -3.52 0.73 3.51
N GLN A 129 -2.57 1.67 3.37
CA GLN A 129 -2.81 2.96 2.74
C GLN A 129 -2.99 2.83 1.22
N LEU A 130 -2.16 1.99 0.57
CA LEU A 130 -2.28 1.71 -0.86
C LEU A 130 -3.57 0.95 -1.19
N GLN A 131 -4.01 0.03 -0.33
CA GLN A 131 -5.32 -0.63 -0.48
C GLN A 131 -6.47 0.38 -0.43
N ILE A 132 -6.42 1.38 0.46
CA ILE A 132 -7.41 2.47 0.47
C ILE A 132 -7.38 3.24 -0.85
N LEU A 133 -6.19 3.64 -1.33
CA LEU A 133 -6.04 4.38 -2.59
C LEU A 133 -6.61 3.60 -3.78
N VAL A 134 -6.24 2.33 -3.91
CA VAL A 134 -6.67 1.46 -5.01
C VAL A 134 -8.16 1.14 -4.91
N ASN A 135 -8.70 0.90 -3.71
CA ASN A 135 -10.15 0.69 -3.51
C ASN A 135 -10.98 1.93 -3.86
N VAL A 136 -10.50 3.13 -3.54
CA VAL A 136 -11.16 4.37 -3.99
C VAL A 136 -11.14 4.48 -5.52
N SER A 137 -10.05 4.06 -6.17
CA SER A 137 -9.98 3.99 -7.64
C SER A 137 -10.92 2.94 -8.23
N TYR A 138 -11.23 1.83 -7.55
CA TYR A 138 -12.21 0.83 -8.01
C TYR A 138 -13.67 1.31 -7.96
N PHE A 139 -14.04 2.14 -6.98
CA PHE A 139 -15.41 2.66 -6.88
C PHE A 139 -15.70 3.79 -7.86
N TYR A 140 -14.67 4.42 -8.41
CA TYR A 140 -14.81 5.58 -9.30
C TYR A 140 -15.44 5.24 -10.67
N PRO A 141 -15.02 4.19 -11.39
CA PRO A 141 -15.64 3.78 -12.66
C PRO A 141 -17.00 3.12 -12.46
N VAL A 142 -17.19 2.36 -11.37
CA VAL A 142 -18.44 1.65 -11.08
C VAL A 142 -19.58 2.61 -10.75
N LEU A 143 -19.29 3.70 -10.02
CA LEU A 143 -20.28 4.75 -9.73
C LEU A 143 -20.55 5.68 -10.93
N SER A 144 -19.63 5.77 -11.89
CA SER A 144 -19.85 6.57 -13.12
C SER A 144 -20.49 5.77 -14.26
N HIS A 145 -20.36 4.44 -14.29
CA HIS A 145 -21.00 3.57 -15.29
C HIS A 145 -22.35 3.04 -14.84
N CYS A 146 -22.58 2.87 -13.54
CA CYS A 146 -23.92 2.65 -13.02
C CYS A 146 -24.54 4.03 -12.76
N ASN A 147 -25.55 4.43 -13.53
CA ASN A 147 -26.41 5.61 -13.29
C ASN A 147 -27.19 5.51 -11.95
N ILE A 148 -26.53 5.23 -10.82
CA ILE A 148 -27.14 5.15 -9.48
C ILE A 148 -27.17 6.54 -8.83
N LEU A 149 -27.33 7.60 -9.62
CA LEU A 149 -27.58 8.96 -9.16
C LEU A 149 -28.86 9.56 -9.75
N GLU A 150 -29.77 8.74 -10.31
CA GLU A 150 -31.10 9.22 -10.72
C GLU A 150 -32.28 8.67 -9.90
N ASP A 151 -32.10 7.63 -9.07
CA ASP A 151 -33.15 7.19 -8.16
C ASP A 151 -33.04 7.91 -6.81
N ASN A 152 -33.79 9.01 -6.71
CA ASN A 152 -34.00 9.87 -5.55
C ASN A 152 -34.67 9.13 -4.38
N ASN A 153 -33.95 8.21 -3.71
CA ASN A 153 -34.43 7.62 -2.47
C ASN A 153 -33.32 7.15 -1.53
N PHE A 154 -32.31 7.99 -1.29
CA PHE A 154 -31.34 7.76 -0.21
C PHE A 154 -31.68 8.64 1.00
N PRO A 155 -31.79 8.10 2.23
CA PRO A 155 -32.13 8.89 3.41
C PRO A 155 -30.97 9.83 3.79
N GLU A 156 -31.31 11.04 4.23
CA GLU A 156 -30.33 12.10 4.54
C GLU A 156 -29.33 11.71 5.64
N PRO A 157 -28.06 12.19 5.53
CA PRO A 157 -27.00 11.84 6.46
C PRO A 157 -27.02 12.78 7.68
N SER A 158 -27.92 12.53 8.63
CA SER A 158 -27.86 13.24 9.91
C SER A 158 -27.78 12.34 11.15
N THR A 159 -27.70 11.02 11.02
CA THR A 159 -27.74 10.15 12.22
C THR A 159 -26.97 8.84 12.16
N ILE A 160 -26.28 8.52 11.07
CA ILE A 160 -25.71 7.19 10.90
C ILE A 160 -24.19 7.24 11.09
N GLY A 161 -23.77 6.92 12.32
CA GLY A 161 -22.37 6.77 12.69
C GLY A 161 -21.65 5.72 11.85
N TRP A 162 -20.33 5.89 11.72
CA TRP A 162 -19.40 5.09 10.92
C TRP A 162 -19.52 3.56 11.04
N SER A 163 -20.16 3.04 12.10
CA SER A 163 -20.47 1.62 12.27
C SER A 163 -21.48 1.07 11.24
N CYS A 164 -22.41 1.88 10.74
CA CYS A 164 -23.44 1.41 9.79
C CYS A 164 -22.93 1.35 8.35
N CYS A 165 -21.98 2.20 7.93
CA CYS A 165 -21.37 2.10 6.60
C CYS A 165 -20.54 0.81 6.46
N LEU A 166 -19.86 0.36 7.51
CA LEU A 166 -19.13 -0.90 7.52
C LEU A 166 -20.09 -2.10 7.52
N SER A 167 -21.21 -2.01 8.25
CA SER A 167 -22.25 -3.04 8.25
C SER A 167 -22.91 -3.20 6.88
N TRP A 168 -23.19 -2.09 6.18
CA TRP A 168 -23.77 -2.12 4.84
C TRP A 168 -22.78 -2.65 3.79
N PHE A 169 -21.49 -2.33 3.92
CA PHE A 169 -20.42 -2.88 3.09
C PHE A 169 -20.23 -4.39 3.30
N LEU A 170 -20.32 -4.87 4.54
CA LEU A 170 -20.26 -6.30 4.86
C LEU A 170 -21.51 -7.07 4.41
N ASP A 171 -22.71 -6.49 4.52
CA ASP A 171 -23.96 -7.09 4.01
C ASP A 171 -23.95 -7.19 2.47
N MET A 172 -23.40 -6.20 1.78
CA MET A 172 -23.25 -6.23 0.31
C MET A 172 -22.29 -7.35 -0.14
N VAL A 173 -21.21 -7.59 0.60
CA VAL A 173 -20.26 -8.69 0.32
C VAL A 173 -20.87 -10.06 0.65
N SER A 174 -21.70 -10.15 1.69
CA SER A 174 -22.38 -11.40 2.10
C SER A 174 -23.43 -11.88 1.10
N GLN A 175 -24.06 -10.97 0.35
CA GLN A 175 -25.07 -11.32 -0.67
C GLN A 175 -24.48 -11.70 -2.04
N LEU A 176 -23.16 -11.57 -2.22
CA LEU A 176 -22.44 -11.88 -3.46
C LEU A 176 -21.65 -13.21 -3.40
N CYS A 177 -21.81 -13.99 -2.33
CA CYS A 177 -21.30 -15.36 -2.18
C CYS A 177 -22.44 -16.37 -2.03
#